data_AF-Q0JN74-F1
#
_entry.id   AF-Q0JN74-F1
#
_cell.length_a   1.000
_cell.length_b   1.000
_cell.length_c   1.000
_cell.angle_alpha   90.00
_cell.angle_beta   90.00
_cell.angle_gamma   90.00
#
_symmetry.space_group_name_H-M   'P 1'
#
loop_
_entity.id
_entity.type
_entity.pdbx_description
1 polymer ?
#
loop_
_entity_poly.entity_id
_entity_poly.type
_entity_poly.pdbx_seq_one_letter_code
_entity_poly.pdbx_strand_id
1 'polypeptide(L)' 'VLNAKPENVEREAEIVAQSGRLGAVTIATNMAGRGTDIILGGNAEFMARLKLREMLMPRYLILLSEFQMTPDMLLLTVF' A
#
# COMPACT_ATOMS: atom_id res chain seq x y z
N VAL A 1 -3.24 -4.65 14.58
CA VAL A 1 -2.79 -5.05 15.92
C VAL A 1 -1.51 -5.83 15.75
N LEU A 2 -0.45 -5.49 16.48
CA LEU A 2 0.86 -6.12 16.41
C LEU A 2 1.14 -6.90 17.69
N ASN A 3 1.71 -8.10 17.60
CA ASN A 3 1.85 -9.05 18.72
C ASN A 3 3.27 -9.57 18.95
N ALA A 4 4.28 -9.07 18.24
CA ALA A 4 5.70 -9.38 18.45
C ALA A 4 6.05 -10.87 18.29
N LYS A 5 5.30 -11.60 17.45
CA LYS A 5 5.66 -12.98 17.10
C LYS A 5 6.80 -12.98 16.07
N PRO A 6 7.82 -13.85 16.19
CA PRO A 6 8.93 -13.92 15.24
C PRO A 6 8.48 -14.07 13.78
N GLU A 7 7.45 -14.89 13.53
CA GLU A 7 6.90 -15.09 12.18
C GLU A 7 6.26 -13.82 11.58
N ASN A 8 5.90 -12.83 12.41
CA ASN A 8 5.23 -11.61 12.01
C ASN A 8 6.18 -10.42 11.89
N VAL A 9 7.47 -10.56 12.22
CA VAL A 9 8.41 -9.41 12.32
C VAL A 9 8.44 -8.57 11.04
N GLU A 10 8.54 -9.20 9.87
CA GLU A 10 8.55 -8.48 8.58
C GLU A 10 7.24 -7.72 8.35
N ARG A 11 6.12 -8.39 8.55
CA ARG A 11 4.79 -7.78 8.38
C ARG A 11 4.54 -6.66 9.40
N GLU A 12 4.98 -6.83 10.64
CA GLU A 12 4.84 -5.82 11.68
C GLU A 12 5.69 -4.59 11.38
N ALA A 13 6.91 -4.78 10.88
CA ALA A 13 7.76 -3.70 10.41
C ALA A 13 7.05 -2.89 9.30
N GLU A 14 6.48 -3.56 8.30
CA GLU A 14 5.73 -2.86 7.23
C GLU A 14 4.56 -2.03 7.78
N ILE A 15 3.79 -2.58 8.72
CA ILE A 15 2.66 -1.86 9.34
C ILE A 15 3.15 -0.65 10.14
N VAL A 16 4.23 -0.82 10.91
CA VAL A 16 4.82 0.24 11.75
C VAL A 16 5.38 1.36 10.90
N ALA A 17 6.08 1.03 9.81
CA ALA A 17 6.61 2.02 8.87
C ALA A 17 5.51 2.93 8.28
N GLN A 18 4.29 2.40 8.13
CA GLN A 18 3.14 3.14 7.59
C GLN A 18 2.23 3.76 8.66
N SER A 19 2.58 3.66 9.94
CA SER A 19 1.73 4.10 11.05
C SER A 19 1.67 5.62 11.25
N GLY A 20 2.61 6.38 10.67
CA GLY A 20 2.65 7.84 10.78
C GLY A 20 1.68 8.59 9.86
N ARG A 21 0.79 7.89 9.14
CA ARG A 21 -0.21 8.50 8.24
C ARG A 21 -1.33 9.20 9.02
N LEU A 22 -1.90 10.25 8.43
CA LEU A 22 -3.02 10.96 9.04
C LEU A 22 -4.21 10.02 9.26
N GLY A 23 -4.72 9.98 10.50
CA GLY A 23 -5.85 9.12 10.90
C GLY A 23 -5.49 7.65 11.09
N ALA A 24 -4.23 7.25 10.91
CA ALA A 24 -3.79 5.89 11.21
C ALA A 24 -3.74 5.67 12.73
N VAL A 25 -4.31 4.55 13.18
CA VAL A 25 -4.22 4.09 14.57
C VAL A 25 -3.56 2.72 14.58
N THR A 26 -2.37 2.64 15.16
CA THR A 26 -1.61 1.39 15.29
C THR A 26 -1.43 1.05 16.76
N ILE A 27 -1.89 -0.13 17.15
CA ILE A 27 -1.74 -0.65 18.52
C ILE A 27 -0.66 -1.74 18.49
N ALA A 28 0.42 -1.50 19.22
CA ALA A 28 1.54 -2.41 19.38
C ALA A 28 1.51 -3.07 20.77
N THR A 29 1.87 -4.36 20.82
CA THR A 29 2.03 -5.11 22.08
C THR A 29 3.52 -5.28 22.37
N ASN A 30 3.94 -5.13 23.63
CA ASN A 30 5.33 -5.25 24.07
C ASN A 30 6.30 -4.33 23.31
N MET A 31 6.98 -4.86 22.30
CA MET A 31 7.92 -4.14 21.43
C MET A 31 7.77 -4.55 19.95
N ALA A 32 6.54 -4.90 19.55
CA ALA A 32 6.24 -5.17 18.14
C ALA A 32 6.61 -3.97 17.27
N GLY A 33 7.40 -4.18 16.21
CA GLY A 33 7.92 -3.10 15.37
C GLY A 33 9.21 -2.44 15.84
N ARG A 34 9.87 -2.96 16.89
CA ARG A 34 11.17 -2.43 17.33
C ARG A 34 12.19 -2.44 16.18
N GLY A 35 12.88 -1.33 16.01
CA GLY A 35 13.87 -1.16 14.93
C GLY A 35 13.27 -0.75 13.59
N THR A 36 11.96 -0.46 13.53
CA THR A 36 11.32 0.14 12.36
C THR A 36 10.94 1.58 12.63
N ASP A 37 11.43 2.51 11.80
CA ASP A 37 11.15 3.93 11.93
C ASP A 37 9.72 4.28 11.47
N ILE A 38 9.08 5.19 12.18
CA ILE A 38 7.75 5.71 11.83
C ILE A 38 7.94 7.05 11.11
N ILE A 39 7.61 7.08 9.82
CA ILE A 39 7.65 8.31 9.04
C ILE A 39 6.33 9.08 9.25
N LEU A 40 6.40 10.21 9.95
CA LEU A 40 5.24 11.10 10.14
C LEU A 40 4.77 11.68 8.79
N GLY A 41 3.46 11.66 8.56
CA GLY A 41 2.86 11.99 7.27
C GLY A 41 2.85 10.83 6.27
N GLY A 42 3.57 9.74 6.56
CA GLY A 42 3.74 8.60 5.66
C GLY A 42 4.64 8.89 4.45
N ASN A 43 4.85 7.87 3.62
CA ASN A 43 5.64 8.01 2.39
C ASN A 43 4.77 8.62 1.27
N ALA A 44 5.08 9.86 0.87
CA ALA A 44 4.31 10.60 -0.14
C ALA A 44 4.26 9.91 -1.51
N GLU A 45 5.36 9.29 -1.95
CA GLU A 45 5.41 8.58 -3.23
C GLU A 45 4.49 7.35 -3.21
N PHE A 46 4.57 6.55 -2.14
CA PHE A 46 3.71 5.39 -1.98
C PHE A 46 2.24 5.78 -1.96
N MET A 47 1.90 6.84 -1.21
CA MET A 47 0.53 7.35 -1.11
C MET A 47 0.02 7.88 -2.46
N ALA A 48 0.86 8.59 -3.22
CA ALA A 48 0.50 9.07 -4.55
C ALA A 48 0.22 7.90 -5.51
N ARG A 49 1.07 6.88 -5.54
CA ARG A 49 0.86 5.66 -6.35
C ARG A 49 -0.42 4.93 -5.96
N LEU A 50 -0.66 4.75 -4.65
CA LEU A 50 -1.88 4.12 -4.15
C LEU A 50 -3.13 4.93 -4.55
N LYS A 51 -3.08 6.25 -4.41
CA LYS A 51 -4.20 7.12 -4.75
C LYS A 51 -4.51 7.12 -6.25
N LEU A 52 -3.46 7.19 -7.08
CA LEU A 52 -3.59 7.05 -8.53
C LEU A 52 -4.22 5.70 -8.89
N ARG A 53 -3.76 4.61 -8.26
CA ARG A 53 -4.35 3.30 -8.45
C ARG A 53 -5.83 3.29 -8.07
N GLU A 54 -6.21 3.79 -6.89
CA GLU A 54 -7.63 3.85 -6.48
C GLU A 54 -8.50 4.66 -7.45
N MET A 55 -8.00 5.80 -7.95
CA MET A 55 -8.75 6.66 -8.87
C MET A 55 -8.86 6.06 -10.26
N LEU A 56 -7.81 5.41 -10.74
CA LEU A 56 -7.72 4.92 -12.12
C LEU A 56 -8.20 3.48 -12.28
N MET A 57 -8.14 2.65 -11.23
CA MET A 57 -8.55 1.23 -11.30
C MET A 57 -10.00 1.04 -11.76
N PRO A 58 -11.00 1.77 -11.23
CA PRO A 58 -12.38 1.60 -11.70
C PRO A 58 -12.50 1.92 -13.19
N ARG A 59 -11.87 3.01 -13.65
CA ARG A 59 -11.92 3.42 -15.04
C ARG A 59 -11.16 2.46 -15.95
N TYR A 60 -10.04 1.94 -15.48
CA TYR A 60 -9.27 0.91 -16.16
C TYR A 60 -10.09 -0.37 -16.35
N LEU A 61 -10.78 -0.85 -15.32
CA LEU A 61 -11.63 -2.04 -15.41
C LEU A 61 -12.81 -1.84 -16.38
N ILE A 62 -13.42 -0.65 -16.40
CA ILE A 62 -14.47 -0.30 -17.36
C ILE A 62 -13.91 -0.34 -18.79
N LEU A 63 -12.77 0.31 -19.04
CA LEU A 63 -12.09 0.28 -20.34
C LEU A 63 -11.76 -1.15 -20.79
N LEU A 64 -11.23 -2.00 -19.91
CA LEU A 64 -10.97 -3.40 -20.22
C LEU A 64 -12.24 -4.15 -20.64
N SER A 65 -13.36 -3.88 -19.94
CA SER A 65 -14.64 -4.53 -20.23
C SER A 65 -15.30 -4.03 -21.52
N GLU A 66 -15.22 -2.73 -21.80
CA GLU A 66 -15.84 -2.11 -22.97
C GLU A 66 -15.07 -2.43 -24.26
N PHE A 67 -13.74 -2.51 -24.18
CA PHE A 67 -12.88 -2.69 -25.36
C PHE A 67 -12.38 -4.12 -25.56
N GLN A 68 -12.79 -5.08 -24.72
CA GLN A 68 -12.27 -6.46 -24.73
C GLN A 68 -10.73 -6.51 -24.81
N MET A 69 -10.06 -5.59 -24.10
CA MET A 69 -8.61 -5.45 -24.20
C MET A 69 -7.91 -6.65 -23.59
N THR A 70 -7.10 -7.35 -24.38
CA THR A 70 -6.24 -8.43 -23.89
C THR A 70 -5.01 -7.85 -23.17
N PRO A 71 -4.37 -8.63 -22.26
CA PRO A 71 -3.13 -8.23 -21.59
C PRO A 71 -2.05 -7.68 -22.54
N ASP A 72 -1.98 -8.21 -23.77
CA ASP A 72 -0.99 -7.85 -24.78
C ASP A 72 -1.25 -6.46 -25.40
N MET A 73 -2.51 -6.03 -25.49
CA MET A 73 -2.87 -4.69 -26.02
C MET A 73 -2.55 -3.56 -25.04
N LEU A 74 -2.42 -3.86 -23.75
CA LEU A 74 -2.13 -2.86 -22.73
C LEU A 74 -0.69 -2.35 -22.78
N LEU A 75 0.26 -3.20 -23.19
CA LEU A 75 1.67 -2.83 -23.27
C LEU A 75 1.91 -1.73 -24.31
N LEU A 76 1.09 -1.65 -25.35
CA LEU A 76 1.18 -0.68 -26.44
C LEU A 76 0.63 0.71 -26.11
N THR A 77 -0.11 0.86 -25.00
CA THR A 77 -0.77 2.14 -24.66
C THR A 77 -0.03 2.93 -23.58
N VAL A 78 1.04 2.37 -23.00
CA VAL A 78 1.81 2.97 -21.88
C VAL A 78 3.27 3.28 -22.27
N PHE A 79 3.61 3.26 -23.56
CA PHE A 79 4.85 3.81 -24.11
C PHE A 79 4.58 4.99 -25.03
#